data_AF-A0AAD5QZE8-F1
#
_entry.id   AF-A0AAD5QZE8-F1
#
_cell.length_a   1.000
_cell.length_b   1.000
_cell.length_c   1.000
_cell.angle_alpha   90.00
_cell.angle_beta   90.00
_cell.angle_gamma   90.00
#
_symmetry.space_group_name_H-M   'P 1'
#
loop_
_entity.id
_entity.type
_entity.pdbx_description
1 polymer ?
#
loop_
_entity_poly.entity_id
_entity_poly.type
_entity_poly.pdbx_seq_one_letter_code
_entity_poly.pdbx_strand_id
1 'polypeptide(L)'
;MRLTSALSLRRIINSAYHPFQTIPKSDRWPLRERQNRFTAWQYGAARSTYKFGNRQLNKLFCYLDMQRRDEKKLEKYYAEQRLDAALAEHHFEYKHFRNMLDKAHILLDNVVLSQLAIYEPRTFQSLVALAKEMAIKDGRAVIPDDEFRFEVSKGSG
;
A
#
# COMPACT_ATOMS: atom_id res chain seq x y z
N MET A 1 9.04 -6.11 43.03
CA MET A 1 10.39 -5.62 43.39
C MET A 1 10.19 -4.48 44.38
N ARG A 2 10.62 -4.62 45.66
CA ARG A 2 10.45 -3.55 46.66
C ARG A 2 11.64 -2.60 46.61
N LEU A 3 11.38 -1.30 46.46
CA LEU A 3 12.40 -0.25 46.50
C LEU A 3 12.64 0.16 47.97
N THR A 4 13.87 0.46 48.35
CA THR A 4 14.18 1.09 49.65
C THR A 4 13.96 2.60 49.51
N SER A 5 13.15 3.19 50.40
CA SER A 5 12.76 4.61 50.33
C SER A 5 13.90 5.60 50.57
N ALA A 6 14.98 5.19 51.24
CA ALA A 6 15.98 6.12 51.76
C ALA A 6 17.09 6.52 50.78
N LEU A 7 17.37 5.75 49.71
CA LEU A 7 18.55 6.00 48.86
C LEU A 7 18.31 5.94 47.35
N SER A 8 17.10 5.63 46.87
CA SER A 8 16.79 5.46 45.43
C SER A 8 17.72 4.51 44.64
N LEU A 9 18.55 3.73 45.34
CA LEU A 9 19.38 2.69 44.75
C LEU A 9 18.50 1.47 44.45
N ARG A 10 18.43 1.05 43.18
CA ARG A 10 17.81 -0.23 42.77
C ARG A 10 18.66 -1.37 43.33
N ARG A 11 18.42 -1.76 44.58
CA ARG A 11 19.22 -2.74 45.33
C ARG A 11 18.45 -4.06 45.46
N ILE A 12 19.08 -5.17 45.09
CA ILE A 12 18.60 -6.51 45.42
C ILE A 12 19.19 -6.88 46.78
N ILE A 13 18.35 -6.96 47.81
CA ILE A 13 18.76 -7.48 49.12
C ILE A 13 19.15 -8.96 48.92
N ASN A 14 20.31 -9.39 49.43
CA ASN A 14 20.90 -10.72 49.25
C ASN A 14 21.51 -11.00 47.86
N SER A 15 22.08 -10.00 47.18
CA SER A 15 22.93 -10.25 46.00
C SER A 15 24.37 -10.59 46.40
N ALA A 16 25.02 -11.53 45.70
CA ALA A 16 26.43 -11.91 45.93
C ALA A 16 27.45 -10.79 45.61
N TYR A 17 26.99 -9.60 45.24
CA TYR A 17 27.80 -8.48 44.76
C TYR A 17 27.99 -7.41 45.85
N HIS A 18 29.22 -6.88 45.99
CA HIS A 18 29.52 -5.84 46.96
C HIS A 18 28.85 -4.51 46.57
N PRO A 19 28.06 -3.90 47.47
CA PRO A 19 27.12 -2.83 47.11
C PRO A 19 27.76 -1.51 46.65
N PHE A 20 29.05 -1.30 46.91
CA PHE A 20 29.77 -0.07 46.57
C PHE A 20 30.91 -0.27 45.56
N GLN A 21 31.26 -1.53 45.26
CA GLN A 21 32.36 -1.87 44.35
C GLN A 21 31.85 -2.38 43.00
N THR A 22 30.59 -2.79 42.94
CA THR A 22 29.99 -3.36 41.73
C THR A 22 28.66 -2.70 41.42
N ILE A 23 28.58 -2.03 40.28
CA ILE A 23 27.32 -1.51 39.74
C ILE A 23 26.59 -2.70 39.11
N PRO A 24 25.42 -3.12 39.62
CA PRO A 24 24.67 -4.20 39.00
C PRO A 24 24.17 -3.76 37.62
N LYS A 25 24.02 -4.72 36.70
CA LYS A 25 23.40 -4.43 35.40
C LYS A 25 21.97 -3.95 35.62
N SER A 26 21.54 -2.95 34.84
CA SER A 26 20.18 -2.44 34.87
C SER A 26 19.16 -3.55 34.61
N ASP A 27 17.97 -3.45 35.21
CA ASP A 27 16.88 -4.40 34.99
C ASP A 27 16.51 -4.49 33.51
N ARG A 28 16.45 -5.72 32.99
CA ARG A 28 16.04 -6.00 31.61
C ARG A 28 14.51 -6.02 31.45
N TRP A 29 13.75 -5.97 32.54
CA TRP A 29 12.30 -6.12 32.52
C TRP A 29 11.59 -5.07 31.64
N PRO A 30 11.90 -3.75 31.70
CA PRO A 30 11.23 -2.76 30.85
C PRO A 30 11.46 -2.98 29.34
N LEU A 31 12.67 -3.44 28.98
CA LEU A 31 13.01 -3.78 27.59
C LEU A 31 12.20 -4.98 27.10
N ARG A 32 12.09 -6.02 27.93
CA ARG A 32 11.29 -7.22 27.63
C ARG A 32 9.81 -6.87 27.55
N GLU A 33 9.30 -6.05 28.46
CA GLU A 33 7.91 -5.61 28.45
C GLU A 33 7.59 -4.79 27.20
N ARG A 34 8.48 -3.88 26.80
CA ARG A 34 8.36 -3.15 25.53
C ARG A 34 8.25 -4.11 24.34
N GLN A 35 9.11 -5.11 24.26
CA GLN A 35 9.09 -6.10 23.19
C GLN A 35 7.81 -6.95 23.23
N ASN A 36 7.39 -7.41 24.41
CA ASN A 36 6.18 -8.19 24.61
C ASN A 36 4.93 -7.43 24.13
N ARG A 37 4.85 -6.10 24.34
CA ARG A 37 3.76 -5.28 23.82
C ARG A 37 3.65 -5.33 22.29
N PHE A 38 4.78 -5.37 21.57
CA PHE A 38 4.79 -5.52 20.11
C PHE A 38 4.58 -6.96 19.62
N THR A 39 4.81 -7.97 20.46
CA THR A 39 4.68 -9.39 20.07
C THR A 39 3.49 -10.09 20.71
N ALA A 40 2.61 -9.36 21.41
CA ALA A 40 1.51 -9.92 22.19
C ALA A 40 0.52 -10.74 21.32
N TRP A 41 0.29 -10.30 20.09
CA TRP A 41 -0.58 -10.97 19.11
C TRP A 41 0.10 -12.09 18.31
N GLN A 42 1.39 -12.35 18.55
CA GLN A 42 2.10 -13.43 17.86
C GLN A 42 1.66 -14.80 18.39
N TYR A 43 1.89 -15.84 17.60
CA TYR A 43 1.52 -17.19 17.97
C TYR A 43 2.63 -17.91 18.76
N GLY A 44 2.23 -18.75 19.71
CA GLY A 44 3.13 -19.67 20.42
C GLY A 44 4.32 -19.00 21.10
N ALA A 45 5.52 -19.57 20.93
CA ALA A 45 6.73 -19.12 21.62
C ALA A 45 7.15 -17.69 21.26
N ALA A 46 6.69 -17.13 20.12
CA ALA A 46 6.98 -15.76 19.74
C ALA A 46 6.30 -14.72 20.65
N ARG A 47 5.18 -15.08 21.28
CA ARG A 47 4.48 -14.21 22.25
C ARG A 47 5.06 -14.31 23.66
N SER A 48 5.52 -15.51 24.04
CA SER A 48 5.91 -15.81 25.42
C SER A 48 7.41 -15.67 25.67
N THR A 49 8.25 -15.95 24.67
CA THR A 49 9.71 -16.09 24.86
C THR A 49 10.46 -14.95 24.17
N TYR A 50 11.28 -14.23 24.94
CA TYR A 50 12.08 -13.10 24.46
C TYR A 50 12.88 -13.41 23.18
N LYS A 51 13.59 -14.54 23.14
CA LYS A 51 14.46 -14.91 21.99
C LYS A 51 13.67 -15.06 20.69
N PHE A 52 12.52 -15.71 20.73
CA PHE A 52 11.68 -15.93 19.56
C PHE A 52 10.92 -14.66 19.18
N GLY A 53 10.37 -13.96 20.17
CA GLY A 53 9.69 -12.69 19.93
C GLY A 53 10.62 -11.62 19.35
N ASN A 54 11.88 -11.54 19.77
CA ASN A 54 12.84 -10.59 19.18
C ASN A 54 13.16 -10.91 17.71
N ARG A 55 13.29 -12.19 17.35
CA ARG A 55 13.46 -12.60 15.95
C ARG A 55 12.25 -12.21 15.11
N GLN A 56 11.05 -12.42 15.65
CA GLN A 56 9.79 -12.09 14.98
C GLN A 56 9.59 -10.58 14.83
N LEU A 57 9.92 -9.81 15.87
CA LEU A 57 9.85 -8.36 15.88
C LEU A 57 10.73 -7.75 14.78
N ASN A 58 11.96 -8.24 14.61
CA ASN A 58 12.84 -7.78 13.55
C ASN A 58 12.25 -8.04 12.16
N LYS A 59 11.69 -9.24 11.92
CA LYS A 59 11.01 -9.55 10.66
C LYS A 59 9.79 -8.65 10.43
N LEU A 60 8.99 -8.42 11.47
CA LEU A 60 7.84 -7.54 11.40
C LEU A 60 8.24 -6.13 10.95
N PHE A 61 9.32 -5.57 11.50
CA PHE A 61 9.79 -4.26 11.08
C PHE A 61 10.31 -4.23 9.64
N CYS A 62 11.02 -5.27 9.20
CA CYS A 62 11.41 -5.39 7.79
C CYS A 62 10.19 -5.46 6.87
N TYR A 63 9.18 -6.27 7.22
CA TYR A 63 7.96 -6.39 6.40
C TYR A 63 7.12 -5.11 6.39
N LEU A 64 6.99 -4.41 7.52
CA LEU A 64 6.29 -3.13 7.58
C LEU A 64 6.96 -2.09 6.67
N ASP A 65 8.29 -2.06 6.66
CA ASP A 65 9.05 -1.17 5.80
C ASP A 65 8.95 -1.55 4.32
N MET A 66 8.94 -2.85 3.99
CA MET A 66 8.64 -3.34 2.64
C MET A 66 7.21 -2.95 2.20
N GLN A 67 6.21 -3.22 3.04
CA GLN A 67 4.81 -2.91 2.76
C GLN A 67 4.57 -1.43 2.50
N ARG A 68 5.17 -0.53 3.28
CA ARG A 68 5.07 0.93 3.03
C ARG A 68 5.62 1.35 1.67
N ARG A 69 6.66 0.67 1.17
CA ARG A 69 7.22 0.95 -0.17
C ARG A 69 6.33 0.39 -1.28
N ASP A 70 5.69 -0.75 -1.03
CA ASP A 70 4.91 -1.47 -2.04
C ASP A 70 3.46 -1.02 -2.11
N GLU A 71 2.87 -0.49 -1.03
CA GLU A 71 1.48 -0.02 -0.94
C GLU A 71 1.07 0.85 -2.13
N LYS A 72 1.86 1.89 -2.44
CA LYS A 72 1.59 2.80 -3.56
C LYS A 72 1.70 2.13 -4.93
N LYS A 73 2.53 1.10 -5.08
CA LYS A 73 2.67 0.36 -6.34
C LYS A 73 1.52 -0.61 -6.53
N LEU A 74 1.14 -1.31 -5.45
CA LEU A 74 0.00 -2.23 -5.43
C LEU A 74 -1.30 -1.49 -5.73
N GLU A 75 -1.51 -0.30 -5.15
CA GLU A 75 -2.67 0.53 -5.44
C GLU A 75 -2.81 0.82 -6.95
N LYS A 76 -1.71 1.28 -7.58
CA LYS A 76 -1.67 1.57 -9.02
C LYS A 76 -1.86 0.32 -9.87
N TYR A 77 -1.24 -0.80 -9.47
CA TYR A 77 -1.39 -2.09 -10.14
C TYR A 77 -2.86 -2.54 -10.13
N TYR A 78 -3.53 -2.49 -8.99
CA TYR A 78 -4.95 -2.87 -8.92
C TYR A 78 -5.86 -1.89 -9.66
N ALA A 79 -5.53 -0.60 -9.68
CA ALA A 79 -6.27 0.38 -10.47
C ALA A 79 -6.17 0.08 -11.98
N GLU A 80 -4.98 -0.30 -12.47
CA GLU A 80 -4.78 -0.75 -13.85
C GLU A 80 -5.59 -2.00 -14.18
N GLN A 81 -5.59 -3.02 -13.30
CA GLN A 81 -6.38 -4.24 -13.51
C GLN A 81 -7.89 -3.98 -13.57
N ARG A 82 -8.40 -3.08 -12.71
CA ARG A 82 -9.82 -2.67 -12.75
C ARG A 82 -10.15 -1.93 -14.04
N LEU A 83 -9.24 -1.07 -14.49
CA LEU A 83 -9.40 -0.31 -15.72
C LEU A 83 -9.39 -1.23 -16.95
N ASP A 84 -8.51 -2.23 -16.99
CA ASP A 84 -8.44 -3.21 -18.08
C ASP A 84 -9.76 -4.00 -18.19
N ALA A 85 -10.33 -4.41 -17.05
CA ALA A 85 -11.64 -5.05 -17.00
C ALA A 85 -12.77 -4.14 -17.50
N ALA A 86 -12.79 -2.86 -17.12
CA ALA A 86 -13.79 -1.90 -17.59
C ALA A 86 -13.65 -1.59 -19.09
N LEU A 87 -12.43 -1.52 -19.60
CA LEU A 87 -12.18 -1.29 -21.03
C LEU A 87 -12.54 -2.50 -21.90
N ALA A 88 -12.49 -3.71 -21.34
CA ALA A 88 -12.91 -4.92 -22.03
C ALA A 88 -14.41 -4.89 -22.42
N GLU A 89 -15.26 -4.25 -21.61
CA GLU A 89 -16.68 -4.02 -21.93
C GLU A 89 -16.88 -3.11 -23.15
N HIS A 90 -15.89 -2.26 -23.45
CA HIS A 90 -15.87 -1.36 -24.60
C HIS A 90 -14.94 -1.84 -25.72
N HIS A 91 -14.55 -3.12 -25.70
CA HIS A 91 -13.64 -3.74 -26.69
C HIS A 91 -12.38 -2.92 -26.96
N PHE A 92 -11.79 -2.34 -25.91
CA PHE A 92 -10.62 -1.47 -26.02
C PHE A 92 -9.51 -1.95 -25.09
N GLU A 93 -8.26 -1.89 -25.53
CA GLU A 93 -7.13 -2.35 -24.73
C GLU A 93 -6.51 -1.21 -23.90
N TYR A 94 -6.12 -1.49 -22.65
CA TYR A 94 -5.55 -0.49 -21.75
C TYR A 94 -4.31 0.23 -22.32
N LYS A 95 -3.35 -0.49 -22.93
CA LYS A 95 -2.13 0.12 -23.50
C LYS A 95 -2.46 1.15 -24.59
N HIS A 96 -3.45 0.83 -25.42
CA HIS A 96 -3.91 1.71 -26.49
C HIS A 96 -4.65 2.91 -25.89
N PHE A 97 -5.55 2.68 -24.95
CA PHE A 97 -6.28 3.73 -24.22
C PHE A 97 -5.35 4.74 -23.55
N ARG A 98 -4.35 4.27 -22.81
CA ARG A 98 -3.41 5.14 -22.09
C ARG A 98 -2.61 6.04 -23.05
N ASN A 99 -2.15 5.47 -24.16
CA ASN A 99 -1.44 6.20 -25.21
C ASN A 99 -2.35 7.28 -25.85
N MET A 100 -3.62 6.97 -26.10
CA MET A 100 -4.56 7.94 -26.67
C MET A 100 -4.89 9.08 -25.72
N LEU A 101 -5.04 8.80 -24.42
CA LEU A 101 -5.21 9.85 -23.41
C LEU A 101 -3.98 10.77 -23.31
N ASP A 102 -2.77 10.22 -23.40
CA ASP A 102 -1.54 11.03 -23.43
C ASP A 102 -1.49 11.94 -24.66
N LYS A 103 -1.87 11.43 -25.83
CA LYS A 103 -1.97 12.23 -27.07
C LYS A 103 -3.07 13.29 -27.01
N ALA A 104 -4.14 13.03 -26.28
CA ALA A 104 -5.20 14.01 -26.00
C ALA A 104 -4.83 15.02 -24.90
N HIS A 105 -3.62 14.92 -24.32
CA HIS A 105 -3.16 15.72 -23.19
C HIS A 105 -4.04 15.62 -21.93
N ILE A 106 -4.67 14.46 -21.71
CA ILE A 106 -5.48 14.18 -20.52
C ILE A 106 -4.59 13.47 -19.48
N LEU A 107 -4.16 14.22 -18.47
CA LEU A 107 -3.22 13.77 -17.44
C LEU A 107 -3.94 13.18 -16.21
N LEU A 108 -4.77 12.15 -16.41
CA LEU A 108 -5.46 11.46 -15.32
C LEU A 108 -4.67 10.23 -14.85
N ASP A 109 -4.61 10.03 -13.53
CA ASP A 109 -3.99 8.83 -12.92
C ASP A 109 -4.94 7.63 -12.98
N ASN A 110 -4.36 6.43 -12.98
CA ASN A 110 -5.12 5.18 -13.06
C ASN A 110 -6.08 5.01 -11.88
N VAL A 111 -5.70 5.51 -10.70
CA VAL A 111 -6.58 5.45 -9.51
C VAL A 111 -7.89 6.20 -9.78
N VAL A 112 -7.80 7.44 -10.29
CA VAL A 112 -8.97 8.26 -10.62
C VAL A 112 -9.78 7.65 -11.76
N LEU A 113 -9.12 7.19 -12.82
CA LEU A 113 -9.78 6.52 -13.95
C LEU A 113 -10.54 5.27 -13.48
N SER A 114 -9.95 4.47 -12.60
CA SER A 114 -10.61 3.28 -12.04
C SER A 114 -11.81 3.63 -11.15
N GLN A 115 -11.77 4.75 -10.43
CA GLN A 115 -12.91 5.24 -9.65
C GLN A 115 -14.04 5.73 -10.55
N LEU A 116 -13.72 6.47 -11.62
CA LEU A 116 -14.71 6.89 -12.62
C LEU A 116 -15.37 5.69 -13.28
N ALA A 117 -14.61 4.65 -13.62
CA ALA A 117 -15.17 3.42 -14.19
C ALA A 117 -16.19 2.74 -13.25
N ILE A 118 -15.96 2.76 -11.93
CA ILE A 118 -16.84 2.11 -10.95
C ILE A 118 -18.07 2.96 -10.61
N TYR A 119 -17.87 4.25 -10.33
CA TYR A 119 -18.92 5.11 -9.77
C TYR A 119 -19.63 5.95 -10.81
N GLU A 120 -18.98 6.28 -11.92
CA GLU A 120 -19.46 7.22 -12.93
C GLU A 120 -19.31 6.63 -14.35
N PRO A 121 -20.01 5.53 -14.67
CA PRO A 121 -19.81 4.77 -15.90
C PRO A 121 -20.06 5.60 -17.16
N ARG A 122 -21.00 6.56 -17.12
CA ARG A 122 -21.29 7.47 -18.24
C ARG A 122 -20.11 8.41 -18.57
N THR A 123 -19.45 8.91 -17.53
CA THR A 123 -18.27 9.76 -17.66
C THR A 123 -17.11 8.95 -18.21
N PHE A 124 -16.92 7.73 -17.69
CA PHE A 124 -15.90 6.81 -18.18
C PHE A 124 -16.11 6.45 -19.66
N GLN A 125 -17.34 6.13 -20.05
CA GLN A 125 -17.71 5.86 -21.44
C GLN A 125 -17.39 7.05 -22.37
N SER A 126 -17.62 8.28 -21.92
CA SER A 126 -17.27 9.49 -22.67
C SER A 126 -15.75 9.68 -22.83
N LEU A 127 -14.95 9.23 -21.86
CA LEU A 127 -13.48 9.22 -21.98
C LEU A 127 -13.00 8.15 -22.96
N VAL A 128 -13.61 6.96 -22.94
CA VAL A 128 -13.31 5.88 -23.89
C VAL A 128 -13.66 6.30 -25.32
N ALA A 129 -14.82 6.94 -25.49
CA ALA A 129 -15.24 7.55 -26.74
C ALA A 129 -14.19 8.50 -27.32
N LEU A 130 -13.76 9.48 -26.53
CA LEU A 130 -12.73 10.44 -26.92
C LEU A 130 -11.41 9.75 -27.25
N ALA A 131 -11.02 8.72 -26.49
CA ALA A 131 -9.82 7.93 -26.78
C ALA A 131 -9.93 7.15 -28.11
N LYS A 132 -11.11 6.61 -28.43
CA LYS A 132 -11.40 5.94 -29.70
C LYS A 132 -11.34 6.93 -30.88
N GLU A 133 -11.90 8.13 -30.74
CA GLU A 133 -11.77 9.18 -31.76
C GLU A 133 -10.32 9.58 -32.02
N MET A 134 -9.52 9.72 -30.96
CA MET A 134 -8.09 10.00 -31.09
C MET A 134 -7.33 8.84 -31.75
N ALA A 135 -7.70 7.58 -31.47
CA ALA A 135 -7.14 6.42 -32.16
C ALA A 135 -7.44 6.43 -33.66
N ILE A 136 -8.66 6.82 -34.06
CA ILE A 136 -9.03 6.97 -35.47
C ILE A 136 -8.21 8.09 -36.12
N LYS A 137 -8.04 9.24 -35.46
CA LYS A 137 -7.17 10.33 -35.93
C LYS A 137 -5.71 9.91 -36.07
N ASP A 138 -5.23 9.01 -35.21
CA ASP A 138 -3.89 8.41 -35.27
C ASP A 138 -3.77 7.30 -36.34
N GLY A 139 -4.85 6.97 -37.05
CA GLY A 139 -4.88 5.94 -38.09
C GLY A 139 -4.98 4.50 -37.57
N ARG A 140 -5.35 4.30 -36.30
CA ARG A 140 -5.53 2.96 -35.71
C ARG A 140 -6.95 2.45 -35.94
N ALA A 141 -7.06 1.15 -36.20
CA ALA A 141 -8.36 0.50 -36.27
C ALA A 141 -8.98 0.43 -34.87
N VAL A 142 -10.25 0.81 -34.76
CA VAL A 142 -11.03 0.74 -33.53
C VAL A 142 -12.29 -0.05 -33.82
N ILE A 143 -12.66 -0.95 -32.91
CA ILE A 143 -13.94 -1.66 -32.96
C ILE A 143 -15.03 -0.66 -32.53
N PRO A 144 -16.00 -0.34 -33.42
CA PRO A 144 -17.13 0.49 -33.06
C PRO A 144 -18.00 -0.25 -32.04
N ASP A 145 -18.42 0.44 -30.98
CA ASP A 145 -19.45 -0.09 -30.07
C ASP A 145 -20.84 0.28 -30.61
N ASP A 146 -21.80 -0.64 -30.50
CA ASP A 146 -23.17 -0.45 -31.03
C ASP A 146 -23.93 0.72 -30.36
N GLU A 147 -23.60 1.05 -29.11
CA GLU A 147 -24.38 1.99 -28.28
C GLU A 147 -24.06 3.48 -28.52
N PHE A 148 -22.92 3.80 -29.14
CA PHE A 148 -22.56 5.20 -29.42
C PHE A 148 -22.21 5.38 -30.90
N ARG A 149 -23.26 5.69 -31.67
CA ARG A 149 -23.11 6.29 -32.99
C ARG A 149 -22.63 7.72 -32.79
N PHE A 150 -21.32 7.89 -32.67
CA PHE A 150 -20.73 9.22 -32.73
C PHE A 150 -21.14 9.83 -34.06
N GLU A 151 -21.83 10.97 -34.01
CA GLU A 151 -21.68 11.92 -35.11
C GLU A 151 -20.22 12.34 -35.07
N VAL A 152 -19.36 11.55 -35.70
CA VAL A 152 -18.06 12.00 -36.15
C VAL A 152 -18.42 13.25 -36.93
N SER A 153 -18.15 14.42 -36.36
CA SER A 153 -18.26 15.67 -37.12
C SER A 153 -17.30 15.47 -38.28
N LYS A 154 -17.81 15.00 -39.42
CA LYS A 154 -17.11 15.06 -40.69
C LYS A 154 -16.69 16.52 -40.77
N GLY A 155 -15.38 16.77 -40.73
CA GLY A 155 -14.85 18.12 -40.68
C GLY A 155 -15.62 19.00 -41.63
N SER A 156 -16.30 20.01 -41.08
CA SER A 156 -16.92 21.04 -41.88
C SER A 156 -15.79 21.87 -42.48
N GLY A 157 -15.56 21.72 -43.78
CA GLY A 157 -14.83 22.68 -44.63
C GLY A 157 -13.35 22.84 -44.35
#